data_AF-A0A4V5P298-F1
#
_entry.id   AF-A0A4V5P298-F1
#
_cell.length_a   1.000
_cell.length_b   1.000
_cell.length_c   1.000
_cell.angle_alpha   90.00
_cell.angle_beta   90.00
_cell.angle_gamma   90.00
#
_symmetry.space_group_name_H-M   'P 1'
#
loop_
_entity.id
_entity.type
_entity.pdbx_description
1 polymer ?
#
loop_
_entity_poly.entity_id
_entity_poly.type
_entity_poly.pdbx_seq_one_letter_code
_entity_poly.pdbx_strand_id
1 'polypeptide(L)'
;MRKLIYLLMAIVLFACSEKPKGFDSKIFLEKEVSNFVENNPGWTKNVNTEAEITEKFKHKMINLSNEGTFLTDFPFQLVSISDTTVSDQAVKVAIFKSFKDQARPKESLLNQLELEIRGIMSADQVTNLAIDKKYTLKGMLYKQGKRADVKFFHGAEIPIYTLGKYTFWNIETKAL
;
A
#
# COMPACT_ATOMS: atom_id res chain seq x y z
N MET A 1 -70.02 2.58 13.90
CA MET A 1 -68.96 1.97 13.05
C MET A 1 -67.87 3.01 12.83
N ARG A 2 -66.84 3.01 13.69
CA ARG A 2 -65.85 4.11 13.74
C ARG A 2 -64.52 3.63 14.31
N LYS A 3 -63.88 2.65 13.67
CA LYS A 3 -62.51 2.21 13.96
C LYS A 3 -61.96 1.46 12.74
N LEU A 4 -61.30 2.13 11.78
CA LEU A 4 -60.34 1.47 10.89
C LEU A 4 -59.52 2.46 10.03
N ILE A 5 -58.92 3.50 10.63
CA ILE A 5 -57.95 4.34 9.90
C ILE A 5 -56.81 4.72 10.83
N TYR A 6 -55.96 3.75 11.18
CA TYR A 6 -54.62 4.01 11.71
C TYR A 6 -53.73 2.80 11.40
N LEU A 7 -53.28 2.71 10.16
CA LEU A 7 -52.10 1.92 9.81
C LEU A 7 -51.42 2.56 8.58
N LEU A 8 -51.07 3.84 8.69
CA LEU A 8 -50.17 4.48 7.74
C LEU A 8 -48.75 4.14 8.19
N MET A 9 -48.14 3.28 7.39
CA MET A 9 -46.73 2.89 7.33
C MET A 9 -45.78 3.98 7.85
N ALA A 10 -45.30 3.78 9.07
CA ALA A 10 -44.00 4.28 9.50
C ALA A 10 -42.97 3.17 9.27
N ILE A 11 -42.65 2.90 8.02
CA ILE A 11 -41.41 2.21 7.64
C ILE A 11 -40.59 3.26 6.90
N VAL A 12 -40.10 4.24 7.66
CA VAL A 12 -38.98 5.05 7.18
C VAL A 12 -37.81 4.09 7.13
N LEU A 13 -37.47 3.75 5.90
CA LEU A 13 -36.31 3.00 5.48
C LEU A 13 -35.09 3.42 6.32
N PHE A 14 -34.67 2.56 7.24
CA PHE A 14 -33.27 2.49 7.64
C PHE A 14 -32.50 1.99 6.41
N ALA A 15 -32.32 2.86 5.42
CA ALA A 15 -31.19 2.78 4.52
C ALA A 15 -29.96 3.20 5.33
N CYS A 16 -29.59 2.39 6.33
CA CYS A 16 -28.20 2.23 6.67
C CYS A 16 -27.60 1.61 5.42
N SER A 17 -27.07 2.44 4.54
CA SER A 17 -26.07 2.01 3.58
C SER A 17 -25.01 1.30 4.41
N GLU A 18 -25.02 -0.03 4.43
CA GLU A 18 -23.91 -0.80 4.93
C GLU A 18 -22.73 -0.34 4.09
N LYS A 19 -21.92 0.57 4.64
CA LYS A 19 -20.61 0.85 4.09
C LYS A 19 -19.96 -0.52 3.97
N PRO A 20 -19.45 -0.92 2.79
CA PRO A 20 -18.76 -2.19 2.67
C PRO A 20 -17.73 -2.22 3.80
N LYS A 21 -17.88 -3.17 4.73
CA LYS A 21 -16.96 -3.32 5.85
C LYS A 21 -15.57 -3.41 5.21
N GLY A 22 -14.72 -2.44 5.52
CA GLY A 22 -13.35 -2.40 5.02
C GLY A 22 -12.70 -3.76 5.22
N PHE A 23 -12.02 -4.23 4.19
CA PHE A 23 -11.25 -5.47 4.27
C PHE A 23 -10.25 -5.33 5.42
N ASP A 24 -10.41 -6.13 6.49
CA ASP A 24 -9.50 -6.10 7.64
C ASP A 24 -8.19 -6.80 7.28
N SER A 25 -7.38 -6.11 6.49
CA SER A 25 -6.05 -6.59 6.11
C SER A 25 -5.15 -6.60 7.34
N LYS A 26 -4.41 -7.69 7.49
CA LYS A 26 -3.30 -7.79 8.45
C LYS A 26 -2.05 -7.04 7.97
N ILE A 27 -1.99 -6.67 6.69
CA ILE A 27 -0.86 -5.95 6.10
C ILE A 27 -1.07 -4.46 6.34
N PHE A 28 -0.12 -3.86 7.06
CA PHE A 28 -0.21 -2.47 7.54
C PHE A 28 -0.53 -1.48 6.42
N LEU A 29 0.24 -1.50 5.32
CA LEU A 29 0.02 -0.57 4.21
C LEU A 29 -1.29 -0.78 3.48
N GLU A 30 -1.72 -2.03 3.31
CA GLU A 30 -3.00 -2.33 2.68
C GLU A 30 -4.16 -1.77 3.50
N LYS A 31 -4.10 -1.94 4.83
CA LYS A 31 -5.07 -1.37 5.76
C LYS A 31 -5.07 0.16 5.72
N GLU A 32 -3.91 0.80 5.77
CA GLU A 32 -3.80 2.26 5.73
C GLU A 32 -4.31 2.86 4.41
N VAL A 33 -4.07 2.19 3.29
CA VAL A 33 -4.59 2.61 1.98
C VAL A 33 -6.09 2.37 1.89
N SER A 34 -6.61 1.22 2.34
CA SER A 34 -8.06 0.95 2.38
C SER A 34 -8.79 2.01 3.19
N ASN A 35 -8.31 2.28 4.41
CA ASN A 35 -8.85 3.32 5.28
C ASN A 35 -8.82 4.71 4.60
N PHE A 36 -7.76 5.02 3.87
CA PHE A 36 -7.68 6.29 3.17
C PHE A 36 -8.71 6.38 2.03
N VAL A 37 -8.86 5.32 1.22
CA VAL A 37 -9.83 5.26 0.13
C VAL A 37 -11.27 5.36 0.66
N GLU A 38 -11.60 4.63 1.72
CA GLU A 38 -12.92 4.64 2.35
C GLU A 38 -13.31 6.02 2.89
N ASN A 39 -12.33 6.75 3.45
CA ASN A 39 -12.54 8.10 3.97
C ASN A 39 -12.50 9.20 2.89
N ASN A 40 -12.13 8.85 1.65
CA ASN A 40 -12.08 9.78 0.53
C ASN A 40 -12.83 9.22 -0.69
N PRO A 41 -14.17 8.99 -0.60
CA PRO A 41 -14.94 8.34 -1.67
C PRO A 41 -14.99 9.15 -2.99
N GLY A 42 -14.67 10.45 -2.95
CA GLY A 42 -14.54 11.31 -4.12
C GLY A 42 -13.20 11.17 -4.86
N TRP A 43 -12.20 10.52 -4.26
CA TRP A 43 -10.84 10.45 -4.82
C TRP A 43 -10.80 9.81 -6.22
N THR A 44 -11.50 8.68 -6.38
CA THR A 44 -11.50 7.90 -7.62
C THR A 44 -12.65 8.27 -8.55
N LYS A 45 -13.49 9.24 -8.18
CA LYS A 45 -14.75 9.54 -8.88
C LYS A 45 -14.91 11.00 -9.31
N ASN A 46 -14.17 11.92 -8.68
CA ASN A 46 -14.32 13.36 -8.90
C ASN A 46 -12.96 14.02 -9.21
N VAL A 47 -12.76 14.32 -10.49
CA VAL A 47 -11.55 14.96 -11.03
C VAL A 47 -11.25 16.28 -10.33
N ASN A 48 -12.27 17.04 -9.90
CA ASN A 48 -12.08 18.35 -9.26
C ASN A 48 -11.43 18.25 -7.88
N THR A 49 -11.61 17.11 -7.19
CA THR A 49 -11.06 16.88 -5.85
C THR A 49 -9.87 15.94 -5.85
N GLU A 50 -9.62 15.23 -6.96
CA GLU A 50 -8.59 14.20 -7.07
C GLU A 50 -7.20 14.75 -6.77
N ALA A 51 -6.86 15.92 -7.31
CA ALA A 51 -5.54 16.52 -7.10
C ALA A 51 -5.28 16.84 -5.62
N GLU A 52 -6.26 17.42 -4.93
CA GLU A 52 -6.16 17.75 -3.50
C GLU A 52 -6.06 16.48 -2.65
N ILE A 53 -6.91 15.49 -2.91
CA ILE A 53 -6.92 14.22 -2.18
C ILE A 53 -5.62 13.44 -2.44
N THR A 54 -5.11 13.46 -3.68
CA THR A 54 -3.83 12.85 -4.01
C THR A 54 -2.69 13.53 -3.27
N GLU A 55 -2.72 14.85 -3.10
CA GLU A 55 -1.71 15.54 -2.29
C GLU A 55 -1.79 15.11 -0.82
N LYS A 56 -2.99 15.01 -0.23
CA LYS A 56 -3.18 14.44 1.12
C LYS A 56 -2.63 13.02 1.23
N PHE A 57 -2.85 12.20 0.21
CA PHE A 57 -2.32 10.84 0.14
C PHE A 57 -0.78 10.81 0.12
N LYS A 58 -0.15 11.67 -0.70
CA LYS A 58 1.31 11.81 -0.74
C LYS A 58 1.88 12.15 0.63
N HIS A 59 1.28 13.13 1.32
CA HIS A 59 1.68 13.49 2.68
C HIS A 59 1.55 12.31 3.65
N LYS A 60 0.42 11.59 3.62
CA LYS A 60 0.20 10.41 4.46
C LYS A 60 1.27 9.34 4.21
N MET A 61 1.56 9.00 2.95
CA MET A 61 2.55 7.97 2.61
C MET A 61 3.97 8.31 3.05
N ILE A 62 4.35 9.59 2.94
CA ILE A 62 5.64 10.06 3.46
C ILE A 62 5.70 9.93 4.98
N ASN A 63 4.64 10.32 5.69
CA ASN A 63 4.59 10.21 7.14
C ASN A 63 4.66 8.74 7.60
N LEU A 64 3.85 7.86 6.98
CA LEU A 64 3.81 6.43 7.27
C LEU A 64 5.17 5.75 7.06
N SER A 65 6.00 6.24 6.14
CA SER A 65 7.32 5.64 5.89
C SER A 65 8.30 5.71 7.08
N ASN A 66 8.01 6.55 8.07
CA ASN A 66 8.80 6.64 9.30
C ASN A 66 8.31 5.65 10.38
N GLU A 67 7.17 5.00 10.18
CA GLU A 67 6.64 4.00 11.11
C GLU A 67 7.45 2.71 11.01
N GLY A 68 7.81 2.13 12.16
CA GLY A 68 8.54 0.85 12.20
C GLY A 68 7.76 -0.32 11.56
N THR A 69 6.45 -0.16 11.40
CA THR A 69 5.56 -1.15 10.76
C THR A 69 5.38 -0.94 9.26
N PHE A 70 6.05 0.04 8.65
CA PHE A 70 5.82 0.40 7.24
C PHE A 70 5.97 -0.77 6.27
N LEU A 71 6.94 -1.66 6.50
CA LEU A 71 7.18 -2.84 5.65
C LEU A 71 6.51 -4.11 6.15
N THR A 72 5.88 -4.08 7.33
CA THR A 72 5.40 -5.27 8.03
C THR A 72 4.42 -6.05 7.16
N ASP A 73 4.78 -7.32 6.93
CA ASP A 73 4.03 -8.32 6.17
C ASP A 73 3.70 -7.94 4.72
N PHE A 74 4.24 -6.83 4.22
CA PHE A 74 4.04 -6.44 2.83
C PHE A 74 4.84 -7.38 1.91
N PRO A 75 4.19 -8.03 0.92
CA PRO A 75 4.86 -8.98 0.05
C PRO A 75 5.59 -8.25 -1.08
N PHE A 76 6.87 -8.54 -1.22
CA PHE A 76 7.72 -8.02 -2.30
C PHE A 76 8.27 -9.16 -3.15
N GLN A 77 8.66 -8.83 -4.37
CA GLN A 77 9.48 -9.66 -5.24
C GLN A 77 10.84 -8.99 -5.40
N LEU A 78 11.91 -9.76 -5.28
CA LEU A 78 13.26 -9.27 -5.57
C LEU A 78 13.46 -9.18 -7.09
N VAL A 79 13.86 -8.01 -7.59
CA VAL A 79 13.99 -7.73 -9.03
C VAL A 79 15.45 -7.68 -9.48
N SER A 80 16.33 -7.11 -8.67
CA SER A 80 17.75 -6.99 -9.01
C SER A 80 18.62 -6.81 -7.78
N ILE A 81 19.89 -7.22 -7.88
CA ILE A 81 20.94 -6.88 -6.92
C ILE A 81 22.08 -6.24 -7.70
N SER A 82 22.60 -5.11 -7.22
CA SER A 82 23.73 -4.41 -7.84
C SER A 82 24.77 -4.01 -6.79
N ASP A 83 26.03 -3.99 -7.20
CA ASP A 83 27.12 -3.40 -6.42
C ASP A 83 27.02 -1.88 -6.42
N THR A 84 27.27 -1.26 -5.27
CA THR A 84 27.39 0.19 -5.14
C THR A 84 28.28 0.54 -3.94
N THR A 85 28.58 1.83 -3.80
CA THR A 85 29.16 2.39 -2.59
C THR A 85 28.15 3.30 -1.90
N VAL A 86 28.03 3.18 -0.58
CA VAL A 86 27.29 4.11 0.27
C VAL A 86 28.24 4.60 1.34
N SER A 87 28.49 5.92 1.40
CA SER A 87 29.47 6.52 2.31
C SER A 87 30.85 5.83 2.24
N ASP A 88 31.35 5.62 1.02
CA ASP A 88 32.61 4.95 0.69
C ASP A 88 32.73 3.48 1.14
N GLN A 89 31.65 2.88 1.65
CA GLN A 89 31.59 1.45 1.95
C GLN A 89 30.96 0.69 0.78
N ALA A 90 31.64 -0.38 0.35
CA ALA A 90 31.10 -1.29 -0.65
C ALA A 90 29.89 -2.04 -0.06
N VAL A 91 28.74 -1.90 -0.72
CA VAL A 91 27.48 -2.52 -0.32
C VAL A 91 26.76 -3.09 -1.53
N LYS A 92 25.79 -3.97 -1.27
CA LYS A 92 24.85 -4.45 -2.28
C LYS A 92 23.56 -3.65 -2.14
N VAL A 93 22.97 -3.27 -3.26
CA VAL A 93 21.60 -2.73 -3.30
C VAL A 93 20.69 -3.75 -3.95
N ALA A 94 19.76 -4.27 -3.16
CA ALA A 94 18.70 -5.15 -3.60
C ALA A 94 17.42 -4.32 -3.87
N ILE A 95 16.83 -4.49 -5.05
CA ILE A 95 15.61 -3.79 -5.46
C ILE A 95 14.43 -4.74 -5.30
N PHE A 96 13.55 -4.42 -4.35
CA PHE A 96 12.32 -5.15 -4.09
C PHE A 96 11.14 -4.35 -4.62
N LYS A 97 10.20 -5.00 -5.30
CA LYS A 97 8.99 -4.36 -5.82
C LYS A 97 7.75 -5.13 -5.40
N SER A 98 6.63 -4.44 -5.23
CA SER A 98 5.34 -5.12 -5.18
C SER A 98 5.09 -5.87 -6.50
N PHE A 99 4.29 -6.93 -6.43
CA PHE A 99 3.96 -7.77 -7.57
C PHE A 99 2.46 -8.07 -7.59
N LYS A 100 1.94 -8.41 -8.77
CA LYS A 100 0.56 -8.84 -8.97
C LYS A 100 0.46 -10.36 -8.80
N ASP A 101 -0.61 -10.81 -8.15
CA ASP A 101 -0.87 -12.23 -7.93
C ASP A 101 -2.35 -12.53 -8.18
N GLN A 102 -2.61 -13.40 -9.15
CA GLN A 102 -3.97 -13.76 -9.57
C GLN A 102 -4.71 -14.60 -8.53
N ALA A 103 -3.98 -15.23 -7.60
CA ALA A 103 -4.57 -16.02 -6.52
C ALA A 103 -5.09 -15.15 -5.35
N ARG A 104 -4.84 -13.84 -5.37
CA ARG A 104 -5.30 -12.94 -4.31
C ARG A 104 -6.83 -12.77 -4.33
N PRO A 105 -7.46 -12.66 -3.15
CA PRO A 105 -8.87 -12.27 -3.05
C PRO A 105 -9.13 -10.95 -3.77
N LYS A 106 -10.30 -10.80 -4.39
CA LYS A 106 -10.68 -9.59 -5.14
C LYS A 106 -10.78 -8.36 -4.24
N GLU A 107 -11.03 -8.58 -2.96
CA GLU A 107 -11.16 -7.58 -1.91
C GLU A 107 -9.80 -7.01 -1.49
N SER A 108 -8.70 -7.72 -1.78
CA SER A 108 -7.35 -7.25 -1.49
C SER A 108 -6.96 -6.12 -2.43
N LEU A 109 -6.37 -5.07 -1.86
CA LEU A 109 -5.79 -3.95 -2.60
C LEU A 109 -4.34 -4.22 -3.04
N LEU A 110 -3.70 -5.32 -2.63
CA LEU A 110 -2.28 -5.57 -2.95
C LEU A 110 -1.97 -5.62 -4.45
N ASN A 111 -2.93 -5.95 -5.30
CA ASN A 111 -2.76 -5.93 -6.77
C ASN A 111 -2.80 -4.51 -7.35
N GLN A 112 -3.27 -3.55 -6.57
CA GLN A 112 -3.40 -2.13 -6.86
C GLN A 112 -2.27 -1.31 -6.23
N LEU A 113 -1.51 -1.86 -5.28
CA LEU A 113 -0.42 -1.16 -4.59
C LEU A 113 0.92 -1.34 -5.32
N GLU A 114 1.57 -0.22 -5.63
CA GLU A 114 2.91 -0.18 -6.21
C GLU A 114 3.92 0.41 -5.23
N LEU A 115 4.89 -0.39 -4.78
CA LEU A 115 5.93 0.03 -3.85
C LEU A 115 7.30 -0.50 -4.29
N GLU A 116 8.31 0.35 -4.29
CA GLU A 116 9.72 -0.02 -4.55
C GLU A 116 10.58 0.24 -3.31
N ILE A 117 11.27 -0.79 -2.83
CA ILE A 117 12.23 -0.70 -1.73
C ILE A 117 13.63 -0.98 -2.26
N ARG A 118 14.54 -0.06 -2.00
CA ARG A 118 15.97 -0.22 -2.20
C ARG A 118 16.60 -0.63 -0.88
N GLY A 119 16.93 -1.91 -0.74
CA GLY A 119 17.59 -2.44 0.43
C GLY A 119 19.10 -2.31 0.31
N ILE A 120 19.73 -1.54 1.19
CA ILE A 120 21.19 -1.54 1.38
C ILE A 120 21.53 -2.75 2.25
N MET A 121 22.35 -3.65 1.70
CA MET A 121 22.64 -4.96 2.28
C MET A 121 24.13 -5.27 2.18
N SER A 122 24.65 -6.09 3.10
CA SER A 122 26.00 -6.65 2.99
C SER A 122 26.06 -7.74 1.92
N ALA A 123 27.28 -8.12 1.51
CA ALA A 123 27.48 -9.25 0.60
C ALA A 123 26.87 -10.55 1.16
N ASP A 124 27.07 -10.81 2.45
CA ASP A 124 26.54 -12.02 3.11
C ASP A 124 25.02 -12.05 3.11
N GLN A 125 24.36 -10.91 3.36
CA GLN A 125 22.90 -10.84 3.39
C GLN A 125 22.26 -11.18 2.03
N VAL A 126 22.92 -10.84 0.91
CA VAL A 126 22.36 -11.11 -0.42
C VAL A 126 22.62 -12.52 -0.93
N THR A 127 23.54 -13.29 -0.32
CA THR A 127 23.84 -14.67 -0.76
C THR A 127 22.63 -15.61 -0.70
N ASN A 128 21.71 -15.36 0.23
CA ASN A 128 20.49 -16.15 0.42
C ASN A 128 19.29 -15.61 -0.38
N LEU A 129 19.51 -14.58 -1.19
CA LEU A 129 18.48 -13.96 -2.01
C LEU A 129 18.56 -14.48 -3.44
N ALA A 130 17.39 -14.76 -4.02
CA ALA A 130 17.25 -15.17 -5.40
C ALA A 130 16.33 -14.19 -6.13
N ILE A 131 16.78 -13.74 -7.29
CA ILE A 131 15.98 -12.89 -8.18
C ILE A 131 14.66 -13.60 -8.51
N ASP A 132 13.61 -12.81 -8.65
CA ASP A 132 12.22 -13.23 -8.87
C ASP A 132 11.55 -13.99 -7.72
N LYS A 133 12.24 -14.24 -6.60
CA LYS A 133 11.62 -14.80 -5.39
C LYS A 133 10.90 -13.73 -4.57
N LYS A 134 9.93 -14.20 -3.78
CA LYS A 134 9.03 -13.38 -2.97
C LYS A 134 9.49 -13.35 -1.52
N TYR A 135 9.43 -12.18 -0.90
CA TYR A 135 9.91 -11.93 0.45
C TYR A 135 8.99 -10.95 1.20
N THR A 136 8.93 -11.05 2.52
CA THR A 136 8.62 -9.91 3.38
C THR A 136 9.90 -9.30 3.91
N LEU A 137 9.84 -7.99 4.21
CA LEU A 137 10.99 -7.20 4.61
C LEU A 137 10.76 -6.60 5.99
N LYS A 138 11.84 -6.52 6.77
CA LYS A 138 11.97 -5.60 7.89
C LYS A 138 13.24 -4.79 7.71
N GLY A 139 13.29 -3.60 8.29
CA GLY A 139 14.50 -2.80 8.28
C GLY A 139 14.21 -1.39 8.76
N MET A 140 15.23 -0.56 8.71
CA MET A 140 15.13 0.84 9.11
C MET A 140 15.10 1.74 7.88
N LEU A 141 14.39 2.87 7.96
CA LEU A 141 14.41 3.85 6.89
C LEU A 141 15.81 4.48 6.84
N TYR A 142 16.46 4.40 5.67
CA TYR A 142 17.74 5.06 5.42
C TYR A 142 17.53 6.40 4.71
N LYS A 143 16.67 6.39 3.68
CA LYS A 143 16.29 7.60 2.94
C LYS A 143 14.81 7.58 2.65
N GLN A 144 14.14 8.62 3.12
CA GLN A 144 12.73 8.87 2.83
C GLN A 144 12.49 9.04 1.33
N GLY A 145 11.34 8.56 0.85
CA GLY A 145 10.91 8.73 -0.53
C GLY A 145 10.56 10.18 -0.85
N LYS A 146 10.33 10.47 -2.14
CA LYS A 146 9.84 11.79 -2.56
C LYS A 146 8.33 11.75 -2.74
N ARG A 147 7.64 12.84 -2.40
CA ARG A 147 6.20 13.01 -2.69
C ARG A 147 5.87 12.82 -4.18
N ALA A 148 6.79 13.17 -5.08
CA ALA A 148 6.63 13.00 -6.52
C ALA A 148 6.59 11.53 -6.97
N ASP A 149 7.10 10.61 -6.15
CA ASP A 149 7.06 9.17 -6.42
C ASP A 149 5.75 8.53 -5.95
N VAL A 150 4.97 9.24 -5.12
CA VAL A 150 3.65 8.79 -4.66
C VAL A 150 2.58 9.31 -5.62
N LYS A 151 1.80 8.41 -6.19
CA LYS A 151 0.88 8.71 -7.30
C LYS A 151 -0.40 7.89 -7.20
N PHE A 152 -1.43 8.43 -7.83
CA PHE A 152 -2.67 7.74 -8.10
C PHE A 152 -2.90 7.74 -9.61
N PHE A 153 -3.37 6.61 -10.12
CA PHE A 153 -3.76 6.47 -11.52
C PHE A 153 -5.10 5.75 -11.62
N HIS A 154 -5.95 6.22 -12.52
CA HIS A 154 -7.06 5.43 -13.04
C HIS A 154 -6.48 4.37 -13.97
N GLY A 155 -6.23 3.17 -13.47
CA GLY A 155 -5.86 2.04 -14.33
C GLY A 155 -7.02 1.66 -15.25
N ALA A 156 -6.74 0.83 -16.26
CA ALA A 156 -7.71 0.47 -17.30
C ALA A 156 -9.00 -0.17 -16.74
N GLU A 157 -8.89 -0.93 -15.65
CA GLU A 157 -10.03 -1.60 -14.99
C GLU A 157 -10.11 -1.33 -13.48
N ILE A 158 -8.97 -1.08 -12.83
CA ILE A 158 -8.87 -0.85 -11.39
C ILE A 158 -7.91 0.32 -11.11
N PRO A 159 -8.15 1.11 -10.05
CA PRO A 159 -7.21 2.15 -9.64
C PRO A 159 -5.85 1.57 -9.25
N ILE A 160 -4.79 2.34 -9.48
CA ILE A 160 -3.41 2.00 -9.07
C ILE A 160 -2.92 3.08 -8.10
N TYR A 161 -2.36 2.63 -6.98
CA TYR A 161 -1.81 3.46 -5.92
C TYR A 161 -0.30 3.24 -5.84
N THR A 162 0.48 4.13 -6.43
CA THR A 162 1.93 4.12 -6.26
C THR A 162 2.26 4.74 -4.90
N LEU A 163 2.74 3.89 -4.00
CA LEU A 163 3.07 4.19 -2.61
C LEU A 163 4.42 4.87 -2.46
N GLY A 164 5.25 4.86 -3.50
CA GLY A 164 6.53 5.57 -3.55
C GLY A 164 7.74 4.66 -3.71
N LYS A 165 8.91 5.27 -3.57
CA LYS A 165 10.21 4.60 -3.63
C LYS A 165 11.02 4.98 -2.41
N TYR A 166 11.51 4.00 -1.66
CA TYR A 166 12.19 4.24 -0.40
C TYR A 166 13.49 3.46 -0.33
N THR A 167 14.45 3.99 0.44
CA THR A 167 15.71 3.28 0.70
C THR A 167 15.76 2.88 2.17
N PHE A 168 16.04 1.61 2.41
CA PHE A 168 16.12 1.02 3.74
C PHE A 168 17.49 0.37 3.92
N TRP A 169 17.92 0.29 5.17
CA TRP A 169 19.16 -0.37 5.60
C TRP A 169 18.85 -1.34 6.74
N ASN A 170 19.80 -2.20 7.07
CA ASN A 170 19.62 -3.31 8.01
C ASN A 170 18.38 -4.15 7.65
N ILE A 171 18.30 -4.51 6.36
CA ILE A 171 17.18 -5.30 5.83
C ILE A 171 17.28 -6.74 6.35
N GLU A 172 16.21 -7.19 6.99
CA GLU A 172 15.93 -8.60 7.22
C GLU A 172 14.91 -9.07 6.17
N THR A 173 15.14 -10.26 5.61
CA THR A 173 14.23 -10.85 4.63
C THR A 173 13.68 -12.17 5.13
N LYS A 174 12.41 -12.43 4.85
CA LYS A 174 11.78 -13.72 5.09
C LYS A 174 11.11 -14.17 3.79
N ALA A 175 11.50 -15.34 3.28
CA ALA A 175 10.90 -15.92 2.09
C ALA A 175 9.40 -16.22 2.31
N LEU A 176 8.60 -16.03 1.24
CA LEU A 176 7.17 -16.32 1.18
C LEU A 176 6.88 -17.64 0.46
#